data_AF-B3MHJ2-F1
#
_entry.id   AF-B3MHJ2-F1
#
_cell.length_a   1.000
_cell.length_b   1.000
_cell.length_c   1.000
_cell.angle_alpha   90.00
_cell.angle_beta   90.00
_cell.angle_gamma   90.00
#
_symmetry.space_group_name_H-M   'P 1'
#
loop_
_entity.id
_entity.type
_entity.pdbx_description
1 polymer ?
#
loop_
_entity_poly.entity_id
_entity_poly.type
_entity_poly.pdbx_seq_one_letter_code
_entity_poly.pdbx_strand_id
1 'polypeptide(L)'
;MENWPANLLVSRVNRTHKCRVACILSYYMLLGYEGQITLDKYLDAGIIDEYEIASTLLRCKYEYKDEKDICEFGFGIFHCFRMELLLKSESSLKK
;
A
#
# COMPACT_ATOMS: atom_id res chain seq x y z
N MET A 1 8.25 -10.93 -2.69
CA MET A 1 7.56 -10.41 -1.48
C MET A 1 7.00 -11.52 -0.57
N GLU A 2 7.42 -12.77 -0.77
CA GLU A 2 6.86 -13.95 -0.08
C GLU A 2 7.20 -14.00 1.41
N ASN A 3 8.32 -13.40 1.83
CA ASN A 3 8.78 -13.40 3.23
C ASN A 3 8.45 -12.12 4.02
N TRP A 4 7.42 -11.38 3.63
CA TRP A 4 7.04 -10.21 4.44
C TRP A 4 6.35 -10.67 5.72
N PRO A 5 6.74 -10.13 6.88
CA PRO A 5 6.19 -10.57 8.16
C PRO A 5 4.70 -10.23 8.28
N ALA A 6 3.89 -11.22 8.62
CA ALA A 6 2.44 -11.07 8.85
C ALA A 6 2.13 -10.18 10.07
N ASN A 7 3.01 -10.18 11.08
CA ASN A 7 2.84 -9.43 12.33
C ASN A 7 3.86 -8.30 12.44
N LEU A 8 4.05 -7.55 11.36
CA LEU A 8 5.02 -6.46 11.34
C LEU A 8 4.52 -5.28 12.18
N LEU A 9 5.27 -4.95 13.23
CA LEU A 9 5.06 -3.69 13.96
C LEU A 9 5.64 -2.54 13.14
N VAL A 10 4.79 -1.82 12.40
CA VAL A 10 5.16 -0.70 11.52
C VAL A 10 6.05 0.33 12.22
N SER A 11 5.76 0.62 13.50
CA SER A 11 6.53 1.54 14.34
C SER A 11 7.98 1.11 14.60
N ARG A 12 8.29 -0.19 14.45
CA ARG A 12 9.64 -0.75 14.64
C ARG A 12 10.44 -0.85 13.35
N VAL A 13 9.82 -0.61 12.20
CA VAL A 13 10.52 -0.65 10.91
C VAL A 13 11.41 0.58 10.80
N ASN A 14 12.68 0.37 10.45
CA ASN A 14 13.62 1.47 10.25
C ASN A 14 13.13 2.37 9.09
N ARG A 15 13.15 3.68 9.31
CA ARG A 15 12.80 4.70 8.32
C ARG A 15 13.48 4.50 6.96
N THR A 16 14.76 4.09 6.95
CA THR A 16 15.50 3.79 5.70
C THR A 16 14.81 2.72 4.86
N HIS A 17 14.28 1.67 5.52
CA HIS A 17 13.55 0.63 4.82
C HIS A 17 12.20 1.15 4.31
N LYS A 18 11.49 1.95 5.11
CA LYS A 18 10.25 2.62 4.69
C LYS A 18 10.48 3.49 3.45
N CYS A 19 11.55 4.28 3.45
CA CYS A 19 11.94 5.10 2.30
C CYS A 19 12.29 4.26 1.07
N ARG A 20 12.92 3.09 1.23
CA ARG A 20 13.16 2.18 0.10
C ARG A 20 11.85 1.71 -0.54
N VAL A 21 10.86 1.34 0.27
CA VAL A 21 9.54 0.95 -0.24
C VAL A 21 8.86 2.12 -0.95
N ALA A 22 8.83 3.30 -0.33
CA ALA A 22 8.27 4.49 -0.96
C ALA A 22 8.97 4.82 -2.30
N CYS A 23 10.30 4.72 -2.35
CA CYS A 23 11.07 4.91 -3.57
C CYS A 23 10.70 3.90 -4.68
N ILE A 24 10.49 2.62 -4.34
CA ILE A 24 10.02 1.62 -5.31
C ILE A 24 8.63 1.99 -5.83
N LEU A 25 7.71 2.41 -4.96
CA LEU A 25 6.38 2.85 -5.38
C LEU A 25 6.46 4.06 -6.33
N SER A 26 7.31 5.04 -6.02
CA SER A 26 7.55 6.18 -6.89
C SER A 26 8.19 5.80 -8.23
N TYR A 27 9.12 4.83 -8.24
CA TYR A 27 9.73 4.32 -9.47
C TYR A 27 8.67 3.75 -10.44
N TYR A 28 7.68 3.06 -9.90
CA TYR A 28 6.53 2.54 -10.66
C TYR A 28 5.41 3.56 -10.90
N MET A 29 5.65 4.83 -10.56
CA MET A 29 4.70 5.95 -10.66
C MET A 29 3.40 5.72 -9.87
N LEU A 30 3.46 4.89 -8.82
CA LEU A 30 2.34 4.61 -7.93
C LEU A 30 2.21 5.65 -6.83
N LEU A 31 3.32 6.31 -6.47
CA LEU A 31 3.40 7.30 -5.41
C LEU A 31 4.14 8.55 -5.88
N GLY A 32 3.45 9.68 -5.94
CA GLY A 32 4.03 10.99 -6.23
C GLY A 32 4.70 11.62 -5.01
N TYR A 33 5.50 12.66 -5.26
CA TYR A 33 6.30 13.33 -4.22
C TYR A 33 5.46 14.01 -3.13
N GLU A 34 4.21 14.37 -3.43
CA GLU A 34 3.29 14.98 -2.44
C GLU A 34 2.30 13.94 -1.87
N GLY A 35 2.58 12.65 -2.04
CA GLY A 35 1.71 11.57 -1.55
C GLY A 35 0.51 11.26 -2.45
N GLN A 36 0.50 11.75 -3.69
CA GLN A 36 -0.52 11.35 -4.66
C GLN A 36 -0.34 9.87 -5.00
N ILE A 37 -1.44 9.13 -5.10
CA ILE A 37 -1.42 7.74 -5.56
C ILE A 37 -2.10 7.68 -6.91
N THR A 38 -1.41 7.09 -7.88
CA THR A 38 -1.86 7.02 -9.27
C THR A 38 -1.84 5.56 -9.72
N LEU A 39 -3.01 5.07 -10.16
CA LEU A 39 -3.18 3.69 -10.62
C LEU A 39 -3.72 3.59 -12.05
N ASP A 40 -4.03 4.73 -12.67
CA ASP A 40 -4.70 4.83 -13.98
C ASP A 40 -4.06 3.93 -15.04
N LYS A 41 -2.73 3.96 -15.14
CA LYS A 41 -1.99 3.10 -16.09
C LYS A 41 -2.21 1.60 -15.88
N TYR A 42 -2.41 1.16 -14.65
CA TYR A 42 -2.63 -0.24 -14.31
C TYR A 42 -4.10 -0.64 -14.46
N LEU A 43 -5.02 0.29 -14.19
CA LEU A 43 -6.46 0.13 -14.44
C LEU A 43 -6.74 0.04 -15.95
N ASP A 44 -6.21 0.99 -16.73
CA ASP A 44 -6.36 1.04 -18.19
C ASP A 44 -5.78 -0.20 -18.88
N ALA A 45 -4.70 -0.76 -18.32
CA ALA A 45 -4.09 -1.99 -18.81
C ALA A 45 -4.85 -3.27 -18.40
N GLY A 46 -5.91 -3.17 -17.61
CA GLY A 46 -6.67 -4.31 -17.09
C GLY A 46 -5.87 -5.21 -16.14
N ILE A 47 -4.77 -4.71 -15.57
CA ILE A 47 -3.93 -5.45 -14.62
C ILE A 47 -4.60 -5.53 -13.25
N ILE A 48 -5.39 -4.50 -12.91
CA ILE A 48 -6.06 -4.37 -11.62
C ILE A 48 -7.54 -4.03 -11.87
N ASP A 49 -8.44 -4.70 -11.16
CA ASP A 49 -9.86 -4.34 -11.13
C ASP A 49 -10.08 -3.21 -10.10
N GLU A 50 -10.54 -2.05 -10.58
CA GLU A 50 -10.84 -0.89 -9.74
C GLU A 50 -11.83 -1.21 -8.62
N TYR A 51 -12.87 -2.00 -8.90
CA TYR A 51 -13.92 -2.34 -7.94
C TYR A 51 -13.40 -3.20 -6.80
N GLU A 52 -12.37 -4.02 -7.05
CA GLU A 52 -11.76 -4.86 -6.03
C GLU A 52 -10.89 -4.06 -5.05
N ILE A 53 -10.25 -2.98 -5.54
CA ILE A 53 -9.20 -2.28 -4.80
C ILE A 53 -9.61 -0.91 -4.25
N ALA A 54 -10.59 -0.22 -4.85
CA ALA A 54 -10.87 1.19 -4.56
C ALA A 54 -11.23 1.44 -3.09
N SER A 55 -12.10 0.60 -2.52
CA SER A 55 -12.52 0.70 -1.13
C SER A 55 -11.36 0.52 -0.14
N THR A 56 -10.52 -0.49 -0.39
CA THR A 56 -9.34 -0.77 0.44
C THR A 56 -8.32 0.35 0.35
N LEU A 57 -8.05 0.85 -0.86
CA LEU A 57 -7.11 1.94 -1.06
C LEU A 57 -7.56 3.24 -0.40
N LEU A 58 -8.85 3.59 -0.54
CA LEU A 58 -9.42 4.78 0.09
C LEU A 58 -9.27 4.73 1.62
N ARG A 59 -9.57 3.58 2.22
CA ARG A 59 -9.44 3.38 3.67
C ARG A 59 -7.98 3.53 4.13
N CYS A 60 -7.04 2.91 3.43
CA CYS A 60 -5.62 3.01 3.76
C CYS A 60 -5.07 4.43 3.57
N LYS A 61 -5.51 5.16 2.53
CA LYS A 61 -5.17 6.58 2.36
C LYS A 61 -5.71 7.42 3.52
N TYR A 62 -6.93 7.13 3.97
CA TYR A 62 -7.54 7.86 5.08
C TYR A 62 -6.80 7.64 6.41
N GLU A 63 -6.32 6.42 6.67
CA GLU A 63 -5.54 6.09 7.88
C GLU A 63 -4.24 6.91 7.99
N TYR A 64 -3.60 7.23 6.86
CA TYR A 64 -2.34 7.98 6.80
C TYR A 64 -2.51 9.42 6.29
N LYS A 65 -3.73 9.97 6.28
CA LYS A 65 -4.03 11.28 5.67
C LYS A 65 -3.25 12.46 6.28
N ASP A 66 -2.87 12.35 7.55
CA ASP A 66 -2.17 13.39 8.30
C ASP A 66 -0.65 13.16 8.35
N GLU A 67 -0.16 12.07 7.76
CA GLU A 67 1.26 11.75 7.69
C GLU A 67 1.96 12.61 6.62
N LYS A 68 3.05 13.27 6.99
CA LYS A 68 3.80 14.20 6.14
C LYS A 68 5.13 13.62 5.66
N ASP A 69 5.67 12.63 6.36
CA ASP A 69 6.85 11.92 5.91
C ASP A 69 6.46 10.96 4.79
N ILE A 70 6.91 11.25 3.57
CA ILE A 70 6.59 10.46 2.38
C ILE A 70 7.02 8.98 2.52
N CYS A 71 8.08 8.71 3.29
CA CYS A 71 8.52 7.34 3.56
C CYS A 71 7.54 6.62 4.47
N GLU A 72 7.07 7.29 5.52
CA GLU A 72 6.05 6.75 6.44
C GLU A 72 4.72 6.56 5.72
N PHE A 73 4.27 7.57 4.97
CA PHE A 73 3.05 7.53 4.18
C PHE A 73 3.07 6.40 3.15
N GLY A 74 4.12 6.35 2.31
CA GLY A 74 4.23 5.33 1.25
C GLY A 74 4.32 3.91 1.80
N PHE A 75 5.11 3.71 2.85
CA PHE A 75 5.20 2.41 3.52
C PHE A 75 3.89 2.01 4.20
N GLY A 76 3.27 2.96 4.92
CA GLY A 76 2.03 2.75 5.67
C GLY A 76 0.87 2.32 4.78
N ILE A 77 0.66 3.03 3.67
CA ILE A 77 -0.38 2.67 2.70
C ILE A 77 -0.11 1.31 2.08
N PHE A 78 1.12 1.05 1.64
CA PHE A 78 1.49 -0.25 1.07
C PHE A 78 1.23 -1.39 2.06
N HIS A 79 1.63 -1.21 3.32
CA HIS A 79 1.43 -2.20 4.36
C HIS A 79 -0.06 -2.41 4.66
N CYS A 80 -0.83 -1.34 4.86
CA CYS A 80 -2.27 -1.41 5.09
C CYS A 80 -2.98 -2.15 3.95
N PHE A 81 -2.68 -1.78 2.70
CA PHE A 81 -3.30 -2.37 1.53
C PHE A 81 -3.00 -3.86 1.42
N ARG A 82 -1.75 -4.24 1.65
CA ARG A 82 -1.34 -5.65 1.70
C ARG A 82 -2.07 -6.44 2.79
N MET A 83 -2.15 -5.91 4.01
CA MET A 83 -2.80 -6.61 5.12
C MET A 83 -4.29 -6.85 4.83
N GLU A 84 -4.98 -5.89 4.23
CA GLU A 84 -6.37 -6.05 3.80
C GLU A 84 -6.54 -7.12 2.74
N LEU A 85 -5.64 -7.17 1.75
CA LEU A 85 -5.67 -8.24 0.74
C LEU A 85 -5.44 -9.62 1.37
N LEU A 86 -4.51 -9.73 2.32
CA LEU A 86 -4.28 -10.98 3.05
C LEU A 86 -5.52 -11.40 3.84
N LEU A 87 -6.13 -10.48 4.59
CA LEU A 87 -7.37 -10.75 5.35
C LEU A 87 -8.53 -11.16 4.43
N LYS A 88 -8.70 -10.48 3.28
CA LYS A 88 -9.69 -10.85 2.27
C LYS A 88 -9.43 -12.26 1.75
N SER A 89 -8.19 -12.59 1.40
CA SER A 89 -7.82 -13.93 0.91
C SER A 89 -8.07 -15.03 1.94
N GLU A 90 -7.75 -14.79 3.21
CA GLU A 90 -8.03 -15.74 4.31
C GLU A 90 -9.53 -15.90 4.57
N SER A 91 -10.32 -14.83 4.38
CA SER A 91 -11.78 -14.88 4.52
C SER A 91 -12.45 -15.66 3.38
N SER A 92 -11.91 -15.57 2.17
CA SER A 92 -12.38 -16.34 1.00
C SER A 92 -12.03 -17.83 1.09
N LEU A 93 -10.96 -18.19 1.81
CA LEU A 93 -10.60 -19.60 2.08
C LEU A 93 -11.42 -20.24 3.19
N LYS A 94 -12.18 -19.45 3.97
CA LYS A 94 -13.06 -19.94 5.06
C LYS A 94 -14.53 -20.06 4.64
N LYS A 95 -14.83 -19.88 3.35
CA LYS A 95 -16.19 -19.93 2.79
C LYS A 95 -16.34 -21.15 1.89
#